data_AF-K1R845-F1
#
_entry.id   AF-K1R845-F1
#
_cell.length_a   1.000
_cell.length_b   1.000
_cell.length_c   1.000
_cell.angle_alpha   90.00
_cell.angle_beta   90.00
_cell.angle_gamma   90.00
#
_symmetry.space_group_name_H-M   'P 1'
#
loop_
_entity.id
_entity.type
_entity.pdbx_description
1 polymer ?
#
loop_
_entity_poly.entity_id
_entity_poly.type
_entity_poly.pdbx_seq_one_letter_code
_entity_poly.pdbx_strand_id
1 'polypeptide(L)' 'MYTRKADGFPGYLVAINLGTSKVTESFHAATGIPKEVKVVFHTHKDENSAISLSDTSYILDPSHAVVLEYQ' A
#
# COMPACT_ATOMS: atom_id res chain seq x y z
N MET A 1 1.41 0.49 -9.52
CA MET A 1 0.82 1.11 -8.32
C MET A 1 -0.10 2.23 -8.77
N TYR A 2 -1.26 2.41 -8.14
CA TYR A 2 -2.17 3.53 -8.42
C TYR A 2 -2.98 3.89 -7.18
N THR A 3 -3.49 5.12 -7.14
CA THR A 3 -4.44 5.58 -6.12
C THR A 3 -5.85 5.70 -6.70
N ARG A 4 -6.87 5.51 -5.86
CA ARG A 4 -8.27 5.64 -6.21
C ARG A 4 -9.00 6.40 -5.12
N LYS A 5 -9.68 7.49 -5.50
CA LYS A 5 -10.52 8.30 -4.61
C LYS A 5 -11.89 8.49 -5.25
N ALA A 6 -12.93 8.55 -4.43
CA ALA A 6 -14.27 8.97 -4.85
C ALA A 6 -14.99 9.62 -3.67
N ASP A 7 -15.88 10.55 -3.96
CA ASP A 7 -16.62 11.28 -2.94
C ASP A 7 -17.46 10.33 -2.07
N GLY A 8 -17.37 10.51 -0.75
CA GLY A 8 -18.06 9.67 0.23
C GLY A 8 -17.36 8.34 0.55
N PHE A 9 -16.19 8.06 -0.02
CA PHE A 9 -15.40 6.84 0.26
C PHE A 9 -13.98 7.18 0.72
N PRO A 10 -13.32 6.29 1.49
CA PRO A 10 -11.89 6.40 1.73
C PRO A 10 -11.07 6.40 0.44
N GLY A 11 -9.85 6.92 0.53
CA GLY A 11 -8.83 6.74 -0.48
C GLY A 11 -8.22 5.34 -0.41
N TYR A 12 -7.87 4.79 -1.57
CA TYR A 12 -7.20 3.50 -1.66
C TYR A 12 -5.92 3.59 -2.49
N LEU A 13 -4.85 2.99 -1.98
CA LEU A 13 -3.64 2.71 -2.75
C LEU A 13 -3.65 1.22 -3.09
N VAL A 14 -3.43 0.90 -4.36
CA VAL A 14 -3.21 -0.47 -4.81
C VAL A 14 -1.79 -0.59 -5.34
N ALA A 15 -1.00 -1.48 -4.73
CA ALA A 15 0.34 -1.79 -5.17
C ALA A 15 0.48 -3.29 -5.40
N ILE A 16 0.99 -3.65 -6.58
CA ILE A 16 1.12 -5.03 -7.03
C ILE A 16 2.52 -5.19 -7.61
N ASN A 17 3.31 -6.08 -7.01
CA ASN A 17 4.55 -6.55 -7.57
C ASN A 17 4.28 -7.76 -8.48
N LEU A 18 4.21 -7.52 -9.79
CA LEU A 18 4.04 -8.57 -10.80
C LEU A 18 5.34 -9.33 -11.12
N GLY A 19 6.46 -8.91 -10.53
CA GLY A 19 7.78 -9.50 -10.77
C GLY A 19 8.10 -10.69 -9.87
N THR A 20 9.25 -11.31 -10.15
CA THR A 20 9.82 -12.42 -9.38
C THR A 20 10.87 -11.97 -8.37
N SER A 21 11.12 -10.67 -8.25
CA SER A 21 12.10 -10.09 -7.33
C SER A 21 11.42 -9.14 -6.35
N LYS A 22 12.03 -8.97 -5.18
CA LYS A 22 11.58 -8.01 -4.16
C LYS A 22 11.69 -6.59 -4.67
N VAL A 23 10.69 -5.77 -4.39
CA VAL A 23 10.67 -4.33 -4.69
C VAL A 23 10.45 -3.57 -3.39
N THR A 24 11.20 -2.48 -3.23
CA THR A 24 11.10 -1.58 -2.08
C THR A 24 10.71 -0.22 -2.61
N GLU A 25 9.60 0.34 -2.14
CA GLU A 25 9.04 1.60 -2.66
C GLU A 25 8.46 2.46 -1.53
N SER A 26 8.68 3.77 -1.59
CA SER A 26 8.09 4.69 -0.62
C SER A 26 6.71 5.14 -1.11
N PHE A 27 5.65 4.47 -0.62
CA PHE A 27 4.29 4.79 -1.04
C PHE A 27 3.89 6.24 -0.76
N HIS A 28 4.28 6.79 0.39
CA HIS A 28 4.05 8.20 0.71
C HIS A 28 4.77 9.12 -0.28
N ALA A 29 6.06 8.93 -0.51
CA ALA A 29 6.83 9.80 -1.40
C ALA A 29 6.35 9.70 -2.87
N ALA A 30 5.98 8.50 -3.31
CA ALA A 30 5.56 8.26 -4.69
C ALA A 30 4.13 8.71 -5.00
N THR A 31 3.24 8.82 -3.99
CA THR A 31 1.81 9.08 -4.22
C THR A 31 1.21 10.23 -3.42
N GLY A 32 1.89 10.70 -2.38
CA GLY A 32 1.43 11.78 -1.51
C GLY A 32 0.30 11.39 -0.55
N ILE A 33 -0.01 10.09 -0.41
CA ILE A 33 -1.01 9.61 0.56
C ILE A 33 -0.54 9.84 2.00
N PRO A 34 -1.43 9.91 3.01
CA PRO A 34 -1.03 10.02 4.41
C PRO A 34 -0.06 8.91 4.85
N LYS A 35 0.77 9.20 5.85
CA LYS A 35 1.68 8.19 6.42
C LYS A 35 0.92 7.15 7.22
N GLU A 36 -0.10 7.56 7.98
CA GLU A 36 -0.96 6.65 8.71
C GLU A 36 -2.03 6.07 7.77
N VAL A 37 -1.98 4.76 7.56
CA VAL A 37 -2.87 4.04 6.64
C VAL A 37 -3.28 2.71 7.26
N LYS A 38 -4.29 2.07 6.67
CA LYS A 38 -4.75 0.75 7.08
C LYS A 38 -4.53 -0.26 5.96
N VAL A 39 -3.83 -1.35 6.24
CA VAL A 39 -3.77 -2.48 5.32
C VAL A 39 -5.13 -3.16 5.35
N VAL A 40 -5.80 -3.25 4.20
CA VAL A 40 -7.13 -3.90 4.08
C VAL A 40 -7.10 -5.16 3.24
N PHE A 41 -6.02 -5.36 2.49
CA PHE A 41 -5.79 -6.57 1.74
C PHE A 41 -4.29 -6.77 1.54
N HIS A 42 -3.85 -8.02 1.62
CA HIS A 42 -2.47 -8.41 1.39
C HIS A 42 -2.41 -9.88 0.97
N THR A 43 -1.67 -10.22 -0.09
CA THR A 43 -1.70 -11.61 -0.62
C THR A 43 -0.91 -12.62 0.19
N HIS A 44 0.04 -12.19 1.03
CA HIS A 44 0.96 -13.10 1.73
C HIS A 44 0.61 -13.31 3.21
N LYS A 45 -0.37 -12.56 3.73
CA LYS A 45 -0.79 -12.55 5.14
C LYS A 45 -2.21 -12.02 5.20
N ASP A 46 -3.03 -12.63 6.04
CA ASP A 46 -4.31 -12.07 6.43
C ASP A 46 -4.09 -10.99 7.50
N GLU A 47 -3.76 -9.79 7.04
CA GLU A 47 -3.48 -8.65 7.91
C GLU A 47 -4.47 -7.51 7.64
N ASN A 48 -5.14 -7.07 8.70
CA ASN A 48 -6.04 -5.93 8.70
C ASN A 48 -5.66 -5.00 9.85
N SER A 49 -4.56 -4.27 9.67
CA SER A 49 -3.90 -3.48 10.71
C SER A 49 -3.66 -2.05 10.24
N ALA A 50 -3.70 -1.11 11.19
CA ALA A 50 -3.19 0.23 10.97
C ALA A 50 -1.66 0.20 11.00
N ILE A 51 -1.04 0.83 10.02
CA ILE A 51 0.42 0.94 9.91
C ILE A 51 0.81 2.40 9.65
N SER A 52 1.99 2.75 10.14
CA SER A 52 2.66 3.98 9.76
C SER A 52 3.61 3.68 8.62
N LEU A 53 3.35 4.26 7.45
CA LEU A 53 4.28 4.26 6.33
C LEU A 53 5.52 5.07 6.76
N SER A 54 6.62 4.36 7.00
CA SER A 54 7.89 5.00 7.29
C SER A 54 8.38 5.79 6.07
N ASP A 55 9.26 6.77 6.30
CA ASP A 55 9.99 7.45 5.23
C ASP A 55 10.94 6.50 4.48
N THR A 56 11.19 5.31 5.03
CA THR A 56 12.23 4.36 4.59
C THR A 56 11.74 3.25 3.65
N SER A 57 10.48 3.29 3.22
CA SER A 57 9.86 2.44 2.17
C SER A 57 9.13 1.19 2.66
N TYR A 58 8.13 0.76 1.87
CA TYR A 58 7.38 -0.49 2.01
C TYR A 58 7.99 -1.57 1.11
N ILE A 59 8.03 -2.80 1.58
CA ILE A 59 8.61 -3.94 0.87
C ILE A 59 7.50 -4.81 0.28
N LEU A 60 7.54 -5.02 -1.03
CA LEU A 60 6.69 -5.97 -1.75
C LEU A 60 7.55 -7.17 -2.19
N ASP A 61 7.22 -8.34 -1.68
CA ASP A 61 7.80 -9.62 -2.12
C ASP A 61 7.35 -9.98 -3.55
N PRO A 62 7.98 -10.97 -4.21
CA PRO A 62 7.52 -11.45 -5.52
C PRO A 62 6.03 -11.82 -5.53
N SER A 63 5.29 -11.44 -6.58
CA SER A 63 3.84 -11.73 -6.70
C SER A 63 2.98 -11.19 -5.53
N HIS A 64 3.48 -10.19 -4.80
CA HIS A 64 2.81 -9.59 -3.67
C HIS A 64 1.88 -8.46 -4.13
N ALA A 65 0.62 -8.50 -3.71
CA ALA A 65 -0.29 -7.35 -3.81
C ALA A 65 -0.74 -6.88 -2.42
N VAL A 66 -0.85 -5.56 -2.27
CA VAL A 66 -1.36 -4.91 -1.07
C VAL A 66 -2.36 -3.82 -1.46
N VAL A 67 -3.40 -3.68 -0.65
CA VAL A 67 -4.32 -2.53 -0.70
C VAL A 67 -4.29 -1.81 0.63
N LEU A 68 -4.07 -0.50 0.57
CA LEU A 68 -4.06 0.38 1.72
C LEU A 68 -5.23 1.34 1.64
N GLU A 69 -5.96 1.48 2.74
CA GLU A 69 -7.01 2.45 2.95
C GLU A 69 -6.47 3.66 3.71
N TYR A 70 -6.85 4.86 3.30
CA TYR A 70 -6.46 6.12 3.95
C TYR A 70 -7.57 7.18 3.81
N GLN A 71 -7.53 8.21 4.66
CA GLN A 71 -8.44 9.35 4.61
C GLN A 71 -7.85 10.49 3.76
#